data_AF-A0AAV6U0T8-F1
#
_entry.id   AF-A0AAV6U0T8-F1
#
_cell.length_a   1.000
_cell.length_b   1.000
_cell.length_c   1.000
_cell.angle_alpha   90.00
_cell.angle_beta   90.00
_cell.angle_gamma   90.00
#
_symmetry.space_group_name_H-M   'P 1'
#
loop_
_entity.id
_entity.type
_entity.pdbx_description
1 polymer ?
#
loop_
_entity_poly.entity_id
_entity_poly.type
_entity_poly.pdbx_seq_one_letter_code
_entity_poly.pdbx_strand_id
1 'polypeptide(L)'
;MEPDALNDFKKLCEGCALNVRVKHCADKVVFKTPTLILTNDPLEICSDPAFKNIRVKHMRYKRAPFLKEVVKKPYPMAFFDILDYYDIKF
;
A
#
# COMPACT_ATOMS: atom_id res chain seq x y z
N MET A 1 6.07 17.10 -1.04
CA MET A 1 4.60 17.22 -1.28
C MET A 1 4.11 18.62 -0.90
N GLU A 2 3.01 19.14 -1.48
CA GLU A 2 2.38 20.37 -0.97
C GLU A 2 1.85 20.17 0.47
N PRO A 3 1.92 21.19 1.36
CA PRO A 3 1.57 21.05 2.77
C PRO A 3 0.13 20.58 3.02
N ASP A 4 -0.81 21.09 2.23
CA ASP A 4 -2.23 20.76 2.36
C ASP A 4 -2.50 19.31 1.94
N ALA A 5 -1.89 18.87 0.85
CA ALA A 5 -1.96 17.48 0.40
C ALA A 5 -1.42 16.51 1.47
N LEU A 6 -0.37 16.89 2.20
CA LEU A 6 0.19 16.06 3.29
C LEU A 6 -0.78 15.91 4.45
N ASN A 7 -1.48 16.98 4.82
CA ASN A 7 -2.47 16.94 5.89
C ASN A 7 -3.68 16.09 5.53
N ASP A 8 -4.13 16.16 4.27
CA ASP A 8 -5.23 15.30 3.81
C ASP A 8 -4.78 13.83 3.68
N PHE A 9 -3.53 13.58 3.31
CA PHE A 9 -2.97 12.22 3.32
C PHE A 9 -2.90 11.61 4.72
N LYS A 10 -2.59 12.42 5.75
CA LYS A 10 -2.65 11.96 7.16
C LYS A 10 -4.06 11.50 7.52
N LYS A 11 -5.08 12.30 7.18
CA LYS A 11 -6.49 11.96 7.43
C LYS A 11 -6.90 10.68 6.70
N LEU A 12 -6.49 10.54 5.44
CA LEU A 12 -6.77 9.35 4.62
C LEU A 12 -6.16 8.08 5.22
N CYS A 13 -4.87 8.10 5.58
CA CYS A 13 -4.19 6.93 6.13
C CYS A 13 -4.61 6.60 7.58
N GLU A 14 -5.07 7.59 8.35
CA GLU A 14 -5.61 7.38 9.70
C GLU A 14 -7.05 6.84 9.69
N GLY A 15 -7.73 6.93 8.55
CA GLY A 15 -9.15 6.56 8.43
C GLY A 15 -10.08 7.62 9.05
N CYS A 16 -9.66 8.88 9.05
CA CYS A 16 -10.48 10.01 9.45
C CYS A 16 -11.36 10.46 8.27
N ALA A 17 -12.52 11.06 8.55
CA ALA A 17 -13.39 11.61 7.51
C ALA A 17 -12.71 12.79 6.80
N LEU A 18 -12.73 12.78 5.47
CA LEU A 18 -12.10 13.77 4.60
C LEU A 18 -13.10 14.30 3.59
N ASN A 19 -13.19 15.61 3.45
CA ASN A 19 -13.92 16.24 2.35
C ASN A 19 -13.01 16.29 1.11
N VAL A 20 -13.42 15.65 0.03
CA VAL A 20 -12.70 15.59 -1.23
C VAL A 20 -13.42 16.44 -2.26
N ARG A 21 -12.68 17.37 -2.86
CA ARG A 21 -13.16 18.16 -3.99
C ARG A 21 -13.18 17.31 -5.24
N VAL A 22 -14.36 17.09 -5.81
CA VAL A 22 -14.53 16.31 -7.04
C VAL A 22 -14.73 17.27 -8.20
N LYS A 23 -13.88 17.17 -9.22
CA LYS A 23 -13.97 18.06 -10.39
C LYS A 23 -15.33 17.89 -11.06
N HIS A 24 -16.01 19.01 -11.33
CA HIS A 24 -17.35 19.06 -11.96
C HIS A 24 -18.47 18.37 -11.16
N CYS A 25 -18.28 18.16 -9.86
CA CYS A 25 -19.32 17.61 -8.98
C CYS A 25 -19.30 18.35 -7.63
N ALA A 26 -20.36 18.17 -6.83
CA ALA A 26 -20.34 18.63 -5.45
C ALA A 26 -19.27 17.87 -4.65
N ASP A 27 -18.70 18.54 -3.66
CA ASP A 27 -17.74 17.94 -2.74
C ASP A 27 -18.35 16.71 -2.06
N LYS A 28 -17.53 15.68 -1.89
CA LYS A 28 -17.94 14.41 -1.29
C LYS A 28 -17.12 14.12 -0.05
N VAL A 29 -17.73 13.40 0.89
CA VAL A 29 -17.06 12.93 2.09
C VAL A 29 -16.56 11.51 1.87
N VAL A 30 -15.26 11.29 2.07
CA VAL A 30 -14.67 9.96 2.19
C VAL A 30 -14.68 9.60 3.67
N PHE A 31 -15.42 8.54 4.01
CA PHE A 31 -15.46 7.98 5.36
C PHE A 31 -14.28 7.04 5.62
N LYS A 32 -14.18 6.54 6.85
CA LYS A 32 -13.14 5.59 7.27
C LYS A 32 -13.07 4.40 6.31
N THR A 33 -12.00 4.35 5.51
CA THR A 33 -11.82 3.35 4.46
C THR A 33 -10.40 2.79 4.52
N PRO A 34 -10.22 1.45 4.51
CA PRO A 34 -8.89 0.87 4.41
C PRO A 34 -8.26 1.24 3.06
N THR A 35 -7.07 1.83 3.10
CA THR A 35 -6.38 2.35 1.91
C THR A 35 -5.16 1.49 1.58
N LEU A 36 -5.06 1.01 0.34
CA LEU A 36 -3.89 0.32 -0.19
C LEU A 36 -3.20 1.23 -1.22
N ILE A 37 -1.90 1.45 -1.05
CA ILE A 37 -1.09 2.23 -1.98
C ILE A 37 -0.05 1.30 -2.61
N LEU A 38 -0.07 1.20 -3.93
CA LEU A 38 0.87 0.42 -4.72
C LEU A 38 1.71 1.37 -5.56
N THR A 39 3.02 1.27 -5.43
CA THR A 39 3.97 2.13 -6.13
C THR A 39 5.29 1.41 -6.29
N ASN A 40 6.00 1.73 -7.37
CA ASN A 40 7.38 1.29 -7.58
C ASN A 40 8.39 2.26 -6.94
N ASP A 41 7.96 3.51 -6.75
CA ASP A 41 8.80 4.58 -6.25
C ASP A 41 8.66 4.76 -4.73
N PRO A 42 9.74 5.13 -4.02
CA PRO A 42 9.65 5.47 -2.61
C PRO A 42 8.79 6.72 -2.42
N LEU A 43 7.75 6.63 -1.59
CA LEU A 43 6.95 7.78 -1.20
C LEU A 43 7.55 8.45 0.04
N GLU A 44 7.47 9.78 0.09
CA GLU A 44 7.94 10.59 1.24
C GLU A 44 7.29 10.12 2.56
N ILE A 45 6.01 9.72 2.51
CA ILE A 45 5.25 9.20 3.67
C ILE A 45 5.83 7.91 4.26
N CYS A 46 6.65 7.15 3.51
CA CYS A 46 7.27 5.93 4.05
C CYS A 46 8.40 6.26 5.05
N SER A 47 9.01 7.43 4.92
CA SER A 47 10.07 7.93 5.80
C SER A 47 9.57 8.89 6.88
N ASP A 48 8.40 9.50 6.69
CA ASP A 48 7.83 10.49 7.61
C ASP A 48 7.43 9.87 8.97
N PRO A 49 7.90 10.41 10.10
CA PRO A 49 7.53 9.95 11.45
C PRO A 49 6.03 9.95 11.72
N ALA A 50 5.26 10.85 11.10
CA ALA A 50 3.82 10.94 11.26
C ALA A 50 3.06 9.74 10.64
N PHE A 51 3.73 8.94 9.81
CA PHE A 51 3.13 7.82 9.08
C PHE A 51 3.78 6.49 9.43
N LYS A 52 5.11 6.47 9.54
CA LYS A 52 5.90 5.26 9.77
C LYS A 52 5.49 4.56 11.07
N ASN A 53 4.96 3.34 10.94
CA ASN A 53 4.50 2.49 12.05
C ASN A 53 3.31 3.04 12.87
N ILE A 54 2.65 4.09 12.39
CA ILE A 54 1.47 4.69 13.05
C ILE A 54 0.26 4.58 12.14
N ARG A 55 0.35 5.17 10.94
CA ARG A 55 -0.75 5.26 9.96
C ARG A 55 -0.53 4.37 8.73
N VAL A 56 0.70 3.94 8.49
CA VAL A 56 1.06 3.14 7.31
C VAL A 56 1.95 1.96 7.70
N LYS A 57 1.55 0.78 7.23
CA LYS A 57 2.41 -0.40 7.19
C LYS A 57 2.94 -0.55 5.76
N HIS A 58 4.23 -0.39 5.58
CA HIS A 58 4.86 -0.53 4.26
C HIS A 58 5.38 -1.96 4.08
N MET A 59 5.23 -2.50 2.87
CA MET A 59 5.80 -3.78 2.46
C MET A 59 6.59 -3.57 1.18
N ARG A 60 7.80 -4.12 1.11
CA ARG A 60 8.62 -4.10 -0.10
C ARG A 60 8.46 -5.43 -0.82
N TYR A 61 7.83 -5.38 -1.99
CA TYR A 61 7.75 -6.53 -2.86
C TYR A 61 9.13 -6.85 -3.42
N LYS A 62 9.58 -8.08 -3.22
CA LYS A 62 10.75 -8.63 -3.90
C LYS A 62 10.32 -9.13 -5.27
N ARG A 63 11.26 -9.11 -6.23
CA ARG A 63 11.03 -9.78 -7.52
C ARG A 63 10.81 -11.26 -7.29
N ALA A 64 9.92 -11.85 -8.09
CA ALA A 64 9.64 -13.27 -8.14
C ALA A 64 10.03 -13.82 -9.52
N PRO A 65 11.33 -14.13 -9.74
CA PRO A 65 11.82 -14.57 -11.04
C PRO A 65 11.10 -15.81 -11.57
N PHE A 66 10.74 -16.74 -10.68
CA PHE A 66 10.02 -17.97 -11.03
C PHE A 66 8.65 -17.69 -11.67
N LEU A 67 7.99 -16.56 -11.35
CA LEU A 67 6.70 -16.22 -11.98
C LEU A 67 6.84 -15.86 -13.47
N LYS A 68 8.06 -15.60 -13.97
CA LYS A 68 8.28 -15.28 -15.39
C LYS A 68 7.95 -16.45 -16.31
N GLU A 69 8.18 -17.68 -15.85
CA GLU A 69 8.00 -18.91 -16.62
C GLU A 69 6.64 -19.56 -16.37
N VAL A 70 5.88 -19.02 -15.41
CA VAL A 70 4.63 -19.59 -14.93
C VAL A 70 3.46 -18.99 -15.72
N VAL A 71 2.88 -19.79 -16.61
CA VAL A 71 1.72 -19.39 -17.44
C VAL A 71 0.41 -19.34 -16.64
N LYS A 72 0.30 -20.14 -15.58
CA LYS A 72 -0.90 -20.25 -14.72
C LYS A 72 -0.51 -20.06 -13.26
N LYS A 73 -1.39 -19.43 -12.47
CA LYS A 73 -1.14 -19.22 -11.04
C LYS A 73 -0.68 -20.54 -10.36
N PRO A 74 0.35 -20.51 -9.50
CA PRO A 74 0.81 -21.69 -8.79
C PRO A 74 -0.33 -22.36 -8.03
N TYR A 75 -0.30 -23.70 -7.96
CA TYR A 75 -1.21 -24.45 -7.11
C TYR A 75 -0.98 -24.09 -5.63
N PRO A 76 -2.00 -24.02 -4.77
CA PRO A 76 -1.83 -23.57 -3.38
C PRO A 76 -0.76 -24.31 -2.58
N MET A 77 -0.53 -25.60 -2.82
CA MET A 77 0.53 -26.34 -2.10
C MET A 77 1.94 -25.95 -2.52
N ALA A 78 2.13 -25.34 -3.71
CA ALA A 78 3.41 -24.78 -4.12
C ALA A 78 3.83 -23.60 -3.23
N PHE A 79 2.95 -23.13 -2.33
CA PHE A 79 3.29 -22.14 -1.32
C PHE A 79 4.46 -22.57 -0.44
N PHE A 80 4.51 -23.83 0.01
CA PHE A 80 5.63 -24.33 0.82
C PHE A 80 6.94 -24.30 0.06
N ASP A 81 6.93 -24.76 -1.20
CA ASP A 81 8.11 -24.71 -2.08
C ASP A 81 8.59 -23.26 -2.32
N ILE A 82 7.66 -22.31 -2.43
CA ILE A 82 7.98 -20.88 -2.57
C ILE A 82 8.63 -20.34 -1.29
N LEU A 83 8.15 -20.73 -0.11
CA LEU A 83 8.72 -20.27 1.15
C LEU A 83 10.14 -20.82 1.35
N ASP A 84 10.34 -22.10 1.03
CA ASP A 84 11.66 -22.73 1.02
C ASP A 84 12.60 -22.03 0.02
N TYR A 85 12.11 -21.72 -1.20
CA TYR A 85 12.87 -20.98 -2.22
C TYR A 85 13.34 -19.61 -1.74
N TYR A 86 12.59 -18.96 -0.86
CA TYR A 86 12.94 -17.66 -0.28
C TYR A 86 13.61 -17.74 1.11
N ASP A 87 13.91 -18.94 1.61
CA ASP A 87 14.45 -19.20 2.96
C ASP A 87 13.64 -18.48 4.06
N ILE A 88 12.31 -18.52 3.95
CA ILE A 88 11.40 -17.96 4.95
C ILE A 88 11.03 -19.07 5.92
N LYS A 89 11.44 -18.92 7.19
CA LYS A 89 11.09 -19.84 8.28
C LYS A 89 9.90 -19.32 9.07
N PHE A 90 9.05 -20.24 9.54
CA PHE A 90 7.84 -19.97 10.34
C PHE A 90 7.95 -20.66 11.70
#